data_AF-A0A378WUY8-F1
#
_entry.id   AF-A0A378WUY8-F1
#
_cell.length_a   1.000
_cell.length_b   1.000
_cell.length_c   1.000
_cell.angle_alpha   90.00
_cell.angle_beta   90.00
_cell.angle_gamma   90.00
#
_symmetry.space_group_name_H-M   'P 1'
#
loop_
_entity.id
_entity.type
_entity.pdbx_description
1 polymer ?
#
loop_
_entity_poly.entity_id
_entity_poly.type
_entity_poly.pdbx_seq_one_letter_code
_entity_poly.pdbx_strand_id
1 'polypeptide(L)'
;MQLAHTLSDGLDITLHLKRSAKKNIILRPLSPAAIRINIPPYLSERQLRLWLQHNEPLILRTLRHTPPAPTPHTAPEHIWYRGEPHQLSTHPQHHINHQPPHFLLPEQPWAQQKTHLRRFLTERAAETLLPRLQQHAHTLQLFPAATALSNAKTFWGVCRQRTGIRLNWRLIGAPDFVIDYVCIHELCHLPYPDHSPRFWALVNRHTPHTDTAKQWLKQHGNELFLLD
;
A
#
# COMPACT_ATOMS: atom_id res chain seq x y z
N MET A 1 25.24 -0.42 4.74
CA MET A 1 26.39 0.50 4.71
C MET A 1 25.86 1.92 4.59
N GLN A 2 26.46 2.87 5.30
CA GLN A 2 26.13 4.30 5.19
C GLN A 2 27.27 5.00 4.46
N LEU A 3 26.94 5.98 3.63
CA LEU A 3 27.91 6.79 2.89
C LEU A 3 27.49 8.25 2.99
N ALA A 4 28.41 9.14 3.35
CA ALA A 4 28.18 10.58 3.28
C ALA A 4 28.37 11.07 1.85
N HIS A 5 27.51 12.00 1.42
CA HIS A 5 27.60 12.67 0.14
C HIS A 5 27.23 14.15 0.28
N THR A 6 28.11 15.02 -0.21
CA THR A 6 27.91 16.46 -0.23
C THR A 6 27.29 16.87 -1.57
N LEU A 7 26.17 17.59 -1.51
CA LEU A 7 25.49 18.17 -2.66
C LEU A 7 26.22 19.42 -3.17
N SER A 8 25.89 19.90 -4.37
CA SER A 8 26.53 21.07 -4.98
C SER A 8 26.28 22.38 -4.20
N ASP A 9 25.21 22.44 -3.41
CA ASP A 9 24.88 23.54 -2.50
C ASP A 9 25.63 23.48 -1.16
N GLY A 10 26.48 22.45 -0.96
CA GLY A 10 27.28 22.25 0.24
C GLY A 10 26.54 21.50 1.36
N LEU A 11 25.30 21.05 1.14
CA LEU A 11 24.58 20.25 2.14
C LEU A 11 25.05 18.80 2.13
N ASP A 12 25.41 18.30 3.31
CA ASP A 12 25.72 16.89 3.50
C ASP A 12 24.45 16.06 3.70
N ILE A 13 24.35 14.99 2.92
CA ILE A 13 23.28 14.00 3.04
C ILE A 13 23.82 12.61 3.35
N THR A 14 23.02 11.83 4.07
CA THR A 14 23.34 10.45 4.43
C THR A 14 22.70 9.46 3.46
N LEU A 15 23.53 8.63 2.82
CA LEU A 15 23.09 7.58 1.89
C LEU A 15 23.07 6.22 2.58
N HIS A 16 21.89 5.64 2.75
CA HIS A 16 21.73 4.27 3.24
C HIS A 16 21.73 3.29 2.07
N LEU A 17 22.87 2.64 1.86
CA LEU A 17 23.10 1.77 0.71
C LEU A 17 22.59 0.34 0.97
N LYS A 18 21.80 -0.18 0.04
CA LYS A 18 21.42 -1.59 -0.07
C LYS A 18 21.81 -2.14 -1.44
N ARG A 19 22.57 -3.23 -1.49
CA ARG A 19 22.87 -3.92 -2.75
C ARG A 19 21.78 -4.97 -3.04
N SER A 20 21.32 -5.05 -4.29
CA SER A 20 20.31 -6.03 -4.71
C SER A 20 20.48 -6.42 -6.18
N ALA A 21 19.99 -7.58 -6.60
CA ALA A 21 20.07 -8.07 -7.99
C ALA A 21 19.28 -7.23 -9.02
N LYS A 22 18.72 -6.08 -8.62
CA LYS A 22 18.02 -5.16 -9.52
C LYS A 22 19.04 -4.44 -10.41
N LYS A 23 18.70 -4.26 -11.69
CA LYS A 23 19.55 -3.56 -12.68
C LYS A 23 19.54 -2.04 -12.52
N ASN A 24 18.48 -1.47 -11.94
CA ASN A 24 18.28 -0.03 -11.81
C ASN A 24 18.71 0.48 -10.43
N ILE A 25 19.23 1.72 -10.39
CA ILE A 25 19.41 2.47 -9.14
C ILE A 25 18.03 2.97 -8.69
N ILE A 26 17.64 2.66 -7.45
CA ILE A 26 16.34 3.08 -6.90
C ILE A 26 16.59 3.95 -5.68
N LEU A 27 16.18 5.20 -5.77
CA LEU A 27 16.20 6.15 -4.65
C LEU A 27 14.89 6.10 -3.88
N ARG A 28 14.98 6.21 -2.56
CA ARG A 28 13.83 6.39 -1.68
C ARG A 28 14.17 7.41 -0.60
N PRO A 29 13.28 8.37 -0.32
CA PRO A 29 13.50 9.29 0.78
C PRO A 29 13.49 8.56 2.14
N LEU A 30 14.29 9.04 3.09
CA LEU A 30 14.22 8.62 4.50
C LEU A 30 13.94 9.79 5.42
N SER A 31 14.62 10.90 5.20
CA SER A 31 14.45 12.16 5.93
C SER A 31 14.87 13.32 5.02
N PRO A 32 14.71 14.58 5.44
CA PRO A 32 15.12 15.73 4.63
C PRO A 32 16.62 15.77 4.29
N ALA A 33 17.45 15.00 5.01
CA ALA A 33 18.89 14.90 4.79
C ALA A 33 19.37 13.43 4.60
N ALA A 34 18.46 12.48 4.35
CA ALA A 34 18.84 11.09 4.15
C ALA A 34 17.99 10.38 3.09
N ILE A 35 18.65 9.57 2.28
CA ILE A 35 18.01 8.70 1.29
C ILE A 35 18.49 7.27 1.39
N ARG A 36 17.60 6.34 1.07
CA ARG A 36 17.93 4.93 0.84
C ARG A 36 18.16 4.71 -0.63
N ILE A 37 19.29 4.12 -0.97
CA ILE A 37 19.67 3.81 -2.35
C ILE A 37 19.79 2.29 -2.49
N ASN A 38 19.01 1.70 -3.39
CA ASN A 38 19.27 0.36 -3.89
C ASN A 38 20.16 0.43 -5.13
N ILE A 39 21.29 -0.27 -5.11
CA ILE A 39 22.26 -0.34 -6.22
C ILE A 39 22.48 -1.78 -6.68
N PRO A 40 22.79 -2.00 -7.98
CA PRO A 40 23.24 -3.30 -8.48
C PRO A 40 24.53 -3.78 -7.79
N PRO A 41 24.77 -5.10 -7.67
CA PRO A 41 25.92 -5.62 -6.96
C PRO A 41 27.25 -5.23 -7.61
N TYR A 42 27.27 -5.10 -8.94
CA TYR A 42 28.45 -4.77 -9.75
C TYR A 42 28.82 -3.28 -9.76
N LEU A 43 28.02 -2.40 -9.17
CA LEU A 43 28.31 -0.96 -9.16
C LEU A 43 29.38 -0.63 -8.11
N SER A 44 30.55 -0.16 -8.56
CA SER A 44 31.62 0.31 -7.67
C SER A 44 31.25 1.61 -6.96
N GLU A 45 31.90 1.92 -5.83
CA GLU A 45 31.68 3.18 -5.12
C GLU A 45 32.05 4.40 -5.98
N ARG A 46 33.13 4.31 -6.77
CA ARG A 46 33.53 5.39 -7.69
C ARG A 46 32.46 5.67 -8.74
N GLN A 47 31.89 4.63 -9.36
CA GLN A 47 30.79 4.79 -10.31
C GLN A 47 29.53 5.34 -9.64
N LEU A 48 29.24 4.92 -8.40
CA LEU A 48 28.13 5.48 -7.64
C LEU A 48 28.33 6.98 -7.37
N ARG A 49 29.53 7.41 -6.93
CA ARG A 49 29.83 8.84 -6.69
C ARG A 49 29.68 9.68 -7.94
N LEU A 50 30.18 9.21 -9.08
CA LEU A 50 29.99 9.87 -10.38
C LEU A 50 28.52 9.97 -10.77
N TRP A 51 27.76 8.89 -10.57
CA TRP A 51 26.33 8.90 -10.84
C TRP A 51 25.58 9.89 -9.95
N LEU A 52 25.90 9.95 -8.65
CA LEU A 52 25.28 10.87 -7.69
C LEU A 52 25.51 12.34 -8.10
N GLN A 53 26.75 12.69 -8.46
CA GLN A 53 27.09 14.03 -8.94
C GLN A 53 26.30 14.40 -10.20
N HIS A 54 26.16 13.49 -11.16
CA HIS A 54 25.42 13.76 -12.39
C HIS A 54 23.89 13.79 -12.21
N ASN A 55 23.37 13.17 -11.14
CA ASN A 55 21.92 13.02 -10.90
C ASN A 55 21.44 13.80 -9.67
N GLU A 56 22.16 14.84 -9.27
CA GLU A 56 21.82 15.68 -8.12
C GLU A 56 20.38 16.23 -8.16
N PRO A 57 19.83 16.71 -9.29
CA PRO A 57 18.44 17.16 -9.35
C PRO A 57 17.42 16.07 -8.94
N LEU A 58 17.71 14.81 -9.26
CA LEU A 58 16.88 13.66 -8.88
C LEU A 58 17.00 13.36 -7.37
N ILE A 59 18.19 13.53 -6.80
CA ILE A 59 18.43 13.40 -5.35
C ILE A 59 17.62 14.46 -4.59
N LEU A 60 17.75 15.72 -4.99
CA LEU A 60 17.01 16.85 -4.42
C LEU A 60 15.49 16.63 -4.51
N ARG A 61 15.00 16.19 -5.68
CA ARG A 61 13.58 15.84 -5.85
C ARG A 61 13.15 14.71 -4.91
N THR A 62 13.98 13.69 -4.74
CA THR A 62 13.69 12.58 -3.82
C THR A 62 13.62 13.05 -2.37
N LEU A 63 14.56 13.90 -1.92
CA LEU A 63 14.57 14.47 -0.58
C LEU A 63 13.34 15.34 -0.30
N ARG A 64 12.85 16.10 -1.29
CA ARG A 64 11.60 16.86 -1.17
C ARG A 64 10.36 15.97 -0.99
N HIS A 65 10.42 14.74 -1.47
CA HIS A 65 9.37 13.74 -1.26
C HIS A 65 9.58 12.92 0.03
N THR A 66 10.29 13.50 1.02
CA THR A 66 10.40 12.91 2.36
C THR A 66 9.00 12.55 2.88
N PRO A 67 8.73 11.27 3.19
CA PRO A 67 7.47 10.93 3.81
C PRO A 67 7.36 11.73 5.11
N PRO A 68 6.18 12.25 5.47
CA PRO A 68 5.99 12.83 6.79
C PRO A 68 6.53 11.86 7.85
N ALA A 69 7.12 12.41 8.91
CA ALA A 69 7.68 11.62 10.00
C ALA A 69 6.70 10.49 10.39
N PRO A 70 7.19 9.29 10.76
CA PRO A 70 6.30 8.20 11.17
C PRO A 70 5.25 8.74 12.14
N THR A 71 3.98 8.65 11.74
CA THR A 71 2.81 9.04 12.53
C THR A 71 2.73 8.18 13.81
N PRO A 72 2.09 8.70 14.87
CA PRO A 72 2.68 8.84 16.20
C PRO A 72 2.85 7.54 16.99
N HIS A 73 3.63 7.62 18.08
CA HIS A 73 3.70 6.61 19.16
C HIS A 73 2.35 6.34 19.85
N THR A 74 1.28 7.01 19.43
CA THR A 74 -0.08 6.92 19.97
C THR A 74 -1.02 6.31 18.94
N ALA A 75 -2.08 5.65 19.40
CA ALA A 75 -3.15 5.16 18.55
C ALA A 75 -3.82 6.31 17.78
N PRO A 76 -4.23 6.10 16.51
CA PRO A 76 -5.13 7.03 15.85
C PRO A 76 -6.48 7.04 16.57
N GLU A 77 -7.19 8.17 16.50
CA GLU A 77 -8.52 8.31 17.12
C GLU A 77 -9.52 7.29 16.56
N HIS A 78 -9.46 7.04 15.24
CA HIS A 78 -10.26 6.05 14.57
C HIS A 78 -9.51 5.39 13.41
N ILE A 79 -10.05 4.27 12.94
CA ILE A 79 -9.67 3.62 11.68
C ILE A 79 -10.91 3.35 10.84
N TRP A 80 -10.77 3.28 9.53
CA TRP A 80 -11.87 2.86 8.67
C TRP A 80 -12.05 1.34 8.71
N TYR A 81 -13.29 0.90 8.84
CA TYR A 81 -13.71 -0.48 8.66
C TYR A 81 -15.03 -0.52 7.91
N ARG A 82 -15.06 -1.20 6.76
CA ARG A 82 -16.26 -1.37 5.92
C ARG A 82 -16.92 -0.05 5.51
N GLY A 83 -16.14 1.01 5.34
CA GLY A 83 -16.63 2.33 4.94
C GLY A 83 -17.14 3.20 6.09
N GLU A 84 -16.92 2.80 7.34
CA GLU A 84 -17.32 3.55 8.54
C GLU A 84 -16.12 3.78 9.47
N PRO A 85 -15.96 4.98 10.06
CA PRO A 85 -14.93 5.24 11.05
C PRO A 85 -15.23 4.47 12.33
N HIS A 86 -14.23 3.72 12.82
CA HIS A 86 -14.30 2.94 14.05
C HIS A 86 -13.31 3.48 15.08
N GLN A 87 -13.81 3.84 16.26
CA GLN A 87 -12.98 4.33 17.36
C GLN A 87 -12.17 3.20 17.99
N LEU A 88 -10.96 3.54 18.44
CA LEU A 88 -10.09 2.61 19.16
C LEU A 88 -10.15 2.90 20.66
N SER A 89 -10.49 1.90 21.46
CA SER A 89 -10.46 1.98 22.92
C SER A 89 -9.87 0.69 23.50
N THR A 90 -9.57 0.67 24.80
CA THR A 90 -8.96 -0.48 25.46
C THR A 90 -9.94 -1.25 26.33
N HIS A 91 -9.68 -2.54 26.52
CA HIS A 91 -10.44 -3.42 27.41
C HIS A 91 -9.54 -4.50 28.03
N PRO A 92 -9.95 -5.13 29.14
CA PRO A 92 -9.09 -6.04 29.89
C PRO A 92 -8.86 -7.41 29.24
N GLN A 93 -9.62 -7.80 28.20
CA GLN A 93 -9.46 -9.13 27.60
C GLN A 93 -8.32 -9.18 26.55
N HIS A 94 -7.78 -10.38 26.31
CA HIS A 94 -6.58 -10.57 25.47
C HIS A 94 -6.85 -10.62 23.96
N HIS A 95 -8.10 -10.56 23.51
CA HIS A 95 -8.48 -10.56 22.09
C HIS A 95 -9.06 -9.21 21.68
N ILE A 96 -9.09 -8.92 20.38
CA ILE A 96 -9.84 -7.76 19.88
C ILE A 96 -11.32 -8.09 19.95
N ASN A 97 -12.13 -7.16 20.45
CA ASN A 97 -13.58 -7.24 20.38
C ASN A 97 -14.08 -6.15 19.41
N HIS A 98 -14.81 -6.55 18.38
CA HIS A 98 -15.39 -5.64 17.40
C HIS A 98 -16.85 -5.40 17.74
N GLN A 99 -17.17 -4.19 18.18
CA GLN A 99 -18.52 -3.75 18.54
C GLN A 99 -18.80 -2.46 17.79
N PRO A 100 -19.30 -2.51 16.54
CA PRO A 100 -19.47 -1.31 15.71
C PRO A 100 -20.15 -0.16 16.47
N PRO A 101 -19.63 1.08 16.41
CA PRO A 101 -18.46 1.53 15.64
C PRO A 101 -17.14 1.53 16.44
N HIS A 102 -16.87 0.51 17.26
CA HIS A 102 -15.70 0.44 18.14
C HIS A 102 -14.88 -0.83 17.90
N PHE A 103 -13.55 -0.68 17.97
CA PHE A 103 -12.64 -1.78 18.23
C PHE A 103 -12.09 -1.64 19.64
N LEU A 104 -12.40 -2.62 20.48
CA LEU A 104 -11.82 -2.76 21.81
C LEU A 104 -10.52 -3.56 21.68
N LEU A 105 -9.39 -2.92 21.98
CA LEU A 105 -8.05 -3.48 21.93
C LEU A 105 -7.60 -3.94 23.32
N PRO A 106 -6.84 -5.03 23.44
CA PRO A 106 -6.28 -5.43 24.73
C PRO A 106 -5.45 -4.31 25.37
N GLU A 107 -5.53 -4.15 26.70
CA GLU A 107 -4.71 -3.23 27.48
C GLU A 107 -3.21 -3.57 27.37
N GLN A 108 -2.54 -2.96 26.40
CA GLN A 108 -1.14 -3.21 26.04
C GLN A 108 -0.53 -1.93 25.45
N PRO A 109 0.80 -1.81 25.36
CA PRO A 109 1.43 -0.72 24.63
C PRO A 109 0.96 -0.67 23.17
N TRP A 110 0.75 0.53 22.63
CA TRP A 110 0.22 0.74 21.28
C TRP A 110 0.97 -0.06 20.20
N ALA A 111 2.29 -0.22 20.30
CA ALA A 111 3.06 -1.02 19.34
C ALA A 111 2.57 -2.48 19.23
N GLN A 112 2.18 -3.08 20.35
CA GLN A 112 1.62 -4.43 20.40
C GLN A 112 0.16 -4.41 19.91
N GLN A 113 -0.65 -3.48 20.40
CA GLN A 113 -2.04 -3.30 19.95
C GLN A 113 -2.15 -3.13 18.43
N LYS A 114 -1.31 -2.25 17.85
CA LYS A 114 -1.19 -2.03 16.40
C LYS A 114 -0.87 -3.32 15.66
N THR A 115 0.05 -4.12 16.18
CA THR A 115 0.42 -5.42 15.59
C THR A 115 -0.76 -6.40 15.61
N HIS A 116 -1.46 -6.51 16.75
CA HIS A 116 -2.65 -7.35 16.88
C HIS A 116 -3.80 -6.88 15.97
N LEU A 117 -4.04 -5.57 15.91
CA LEU A 117 -5.08 -4.96 15.07
C LEU A 117 -4.80 -5.18 13.59
N ARG A 118 -3.56 -4.98 13.14
CA ARG A 118 -3.17 -5.29 11.75
C ARG A 118 -3.43 -6.76 11.40
N ARG A 119 -3.08 -7.69 12.30
CA ARG A 119 -3.34 -9.12 12.10
C ARG A 119 -4.84 -9.39 11.98
N PHE A 120 -5.63 -8.91 12.94
CA PHE A 120 -7.09 -9.04 12.96
C PHE A 120 -7.73 -8.51 11.68
N LEU A 121 -7.36 -7.29 11.23
CA LEU A 121 -7.90 -6.70 10.01
C LEU A 121 -7.48 -7.46 8.76
N THR A 122 -6.27 -8.03 8.74
CA THR A 122 -5.80 -8.87 7.62
C THR A 122 -6.60 -10.18 7.54
N GLU A 123 -6.92 -10.79 8.68
CA GLU A 123 -7.80 -11.97 8.76
C GLU A 123 -9.20 -11.65 8.26
N ARG A 124 -9.83 -10.57 8.75
CA ARG A 124 -11.13 -10.10 8.27
C ARG A 124 -11.12 -9.75 6.78
N ALA A 125 -10.02 -9.17 6.29
CA ALA A 125 -9.82 -8.90 4.87
C ALA A 125 -9.77 -10.20 4.06
N ALA A 126 -9.14 -11.27 4.57
CA ALA A 126 -9.07 -12.54 3.86
C ALA A 126 -10.45 -13.19 3.78
N GLU A 127 -11.20 -13.17 4.89
CA GLU A 127 -12.56 -13.71 5.00
C GLU A 127 -13.60 -12.93 4.19
N THR A 128 -13.31 -11.66 3.86
CA THR A 128 -14.26 -10.79 3.14
C THR A 128 -13.87 -10.60 1.67
N LEU A 129 -12.64 -10.15 1.41
CA LEU A 129 -12.21 -9.70 0.09
C LEU A 129 -12.02 -10.88 -0.88
N LEU A 130 -11.46 -12.01 -0.41
CA LEU A 130 -11.17 -13.14 -1.30
C LEU A 130 -12.45 -13.86 -1.75
N PRO A 131 -13.43 -14.17 -0.87
CA PRO A 131 -14.71 -14.72 -1.31
C PRO A 131 -15.47 -13.78 -2.25
N ARG A 132 -15.41 -12.46 -1.99
CA ARG A 132 -16.06 -11.46 -2.83
C ARG A 132 -15.43 -11.37 -4.22
N LEU A 133 -14.10 -11.41 -4.30
CA LEU A 133 -13.39 -11.51 -5.59
C LEU A 133 -13.78 -12.80 -6.34
N GLN A 134 -13.87 -13.92 -5.64
CA GLN A 134 -14.28 -15.20 -6.23
C GLN A 134 -15.73 -15.16 -6.73
N GLN A 135 -16.65 -14.53 -5.99
CA GLN A 135 -18.04 -14.35 -6.43
C GLN A 135 -18.09 -13.58 -7.75
N HIS A 136 -17.39 -12.44 -7.85
CA HIS A 136 -17.29 -11.68 -9.10
C HIS A 136 -16.62 -12.48 -10.22
N ALA A 137 -15.56 -13.25 -9.92
CA ALA A 137 -14.92 -14.13 -10.89
C ALA A 137 -15.93 -15.12 -11.52
N HIS A 138 -16.79 -15.73 -10.70
CA HIS A 138 -17.86 -16.60 -11.19
C HIS A 138 -18.93 -15.84 -11.99
N THR A 139 -19.38 -14.67 -11.52
CA THR A 139 -20.38 -13.87 -12.24
C THR A 139 -19.87 -13.41 -13.62
N LEU A 140 -18.60 -13.02 -13.70
CA LEU A 140 -17.98 -12.53 -14.94
C LEU A 140 -17.39 -13.66 -15.80
N GLN A 141 -17.33 -14.90 -15.30
CA GLN A 141 -16.64 -16.03 -15.93
C GLN A 141 -15.15 -15.74 -16.22
N LEU A 142 -14.50 -15.03 -15.29
CA LEU A 142 -13.10 -14.63 -15.38
C LEU A 142 -12.32 -15.23 -14.21
N PHE A 143 -11.50 -16.25 -14.48
CA PHE A 143 -10.85 -17.04 -13.43
C PHE A 143 -9.35 -16.72 -13.35
N PRO A 144 -8.88 -16.02 -12.30
CA PRO A 144 -7.46 -15.78 -12.11
C PRO A 144 -6.75 -17.07 -11.68
N ALA A 145 -5.46 -17.18 -11.98
CA ALA A 145 -4.65 -18.34 -11.60
C ALA A 145 -4.55 -18.58 -10.08
N ALA A 146 -4.66 -17.50 -9.29
CA ALA A 146 -4.70 -17.51 -7.84
C ALA A 146 -5.31 -16.21 -7.32
N THR A 147 -5.72 -16.20 -6.06
CA THR A 147 -6.13 -14.99 -5.34
C THR A 147 -5.38 -14.92 -4.00
N ALA A 148 -4.94 -13.72 -3.61
CA ALA A 148 -4.27 -13.52 -2.33
C ALA A 148 -4.39 -12.07 -1.85
N LEU A 149 -4.04 -11.83 -0.59
CA LEU A 149 -3.87 -10.47 -0.08
C LEU A 149 -2.47 -9.92 -0.36
N SER A 150 -2.36 -8.60 -0.34
CA SER A 150 -1.15 -7.81 -0.53
C SER A 150 -0.98 -6.81 0.61
N ASN A 151 0.28 -6.52 0.97
CA ASN A 151 0.65 -5.44 1.87
C ASN A 151 1.33 -4.28 1.12
N ALA A 152 0.98 -4.08 -0.15
CA ALA A 152 1.53 -3.00 -0.96
C ALA A 152 1.13 -1.62 -0.43
N LYS A 153 1.98 -0.61 -0.67
CA LYS A 153 1.75 0.78 -0.27
C LYS A 153 1.30 1.70 -1.39
N THR A 154 1.27 1.19 -2.63
CA THR A 154 1.13 2.03 -3.83
C THR A 154 0.02 1.57 -4.77
N PHE A 155 -0.68 0.48 -4.44
CA PHE A 155 -1.78 -0.03 -5.24
C PHE A 155 -2.80 -0.77 -4.37
N TRP A 156 -4.06 -0.73 -4.82
CA TRP A 156 -5.21 -1.39 -4.19
C TRP A 156 -5.38 -2.83 -4.66
N GLY A 157 -5.04 -3.10 -5.91
CA GLY A 157 -5.03 -4.42 -6.50
C GLY A 157 -3.91 -4.56 -7.52
N VAL A 158 -3.63 -5.80 -7.93
CA VAL A 158 -2.82 -6.08 -9.10
C VAL A 158 -3.19 -7.44 -9.69
N CYS A 159 -3.36 -7.50 -11.01
CA CYS A 159 -3.49 -8.73 -11.77
C CYS A 159 -2.17 -9.07 -12.49
N ARG A 160 -1.70 -10.31 -12.37
CA ARG A 160 -0.56 -10.83 -13.13
C ARG A 160 -0.87 -12.22 -13.64
N GLN A 161 -0.71 -12.46 -14.94
CA GLN A 161 -1.03 -13.74 -15.59
C GLN A 161 -0.54 -14.98 -14.81
N ARG A 162 0.73 -15.01 -14.38
CA ARG A 162 1.31 -16.17 -13.68
C ARG A 162 0.92 -16.29 -12.21
N THR A 163 0.73 -15.17 -11.51
CA THR A 163 0.56 -15.19 -10.04
C THR A 163 -0.84 -14.84 -9.58
N GLY A 164 -1.76 -14.63 -10.51
CA GLY A 164 -3.14 -14.27 -10.23
C GLY A 164 -3.31 -12.83 -9.75
N ILE A 165 -4.42 -12.60 -9.02
CA ILE A 165 -4.83 -11.31 -8.50
C ILE A 165 -4.43 -11.18 -7.04
N ARG A 166 -3.91 -10.02 -6.66
CA ARG A 166 -3.69 -9.68 -5.24
C ARG A 166 -4.39 -8.40 -4.86
N LEU A 167 -5.18 -8.44 -3.79
CA LEU A 167 -5.89 -7.28 -3.24
C LEU A 167 -5.20 -6.76 -1.98
N ASN A 168 -5.12 -5.44 -1.81
CA ASN A 168 -4.58 -4.84 -0.61
C ASN A 168 -5.50 -5.11 0.57
N TRP A 169 -4.98 -5.67 1.66
CA TRP A 169 -5.82 -6.01 2.83
C TRP A 169 -6.54 -4.79 3.41
N ARG A 170 -5.97 -3.58 3.25
CA ARG A 170 -6.55 -2.31 3.70
C ARG A 170 -7.88 -1.97 3.04
N LEU A 171 -8.22 -2.61 1.91
CA LEU A 171 -9.56 -2.48 1.32
C LEU A 171 -10.67 -2.93 2.26
N ILE A 172 -10.38 -3.69 3.33
CA ILE A 172 -11.37 -3.97 4.38
C ILE A 172 -11.90 -2.71 5.06
N GLY A 173 -11.16 -1.59 4.99
CA GLY A 173 -11.61 -0.28 5.45
C GLY A 173 -12.56 0.43 4.49
N ALA A 174 -12.59 0.04 3.22
CA ALA A 174 -13.42 0.67 2.21
C ALA A 174 -14.87 0.19 2.27
N PRO A 175 -15.84 1.00 1.80
CA PRO A 175 -17.22 0.55 1.65
C PRO A 175 -17.34 -0.51 0.55
N ASP A 176 -18.41 -1.29 0.63
CA ASP A 176 -18.65 -2.45 -0.22
C ASP A 176 -18.58 -2.17 -1.72
N PHE A 177 -19.14 -1.05 -2.17
CA PHE A 177 -19.12 -0.67 -3.58
C PHE A 177 -17.70 -0.37 -4.10
N VAL A 178 -16.80 0.09 -3.22
CA VAL A 178 -15.38 0.31 -3.56
C VAL A 178 -14.66 -1.02 -3.65
N ILE A 179 -14.93 -1.94 -2.72
CA ILE A 179 -14.37 -3.30 -2.76
C ILE A 179 -14.78 -4.00 -4.06
N ASP A 180 -16.07 -3.95 -4.41
CA ASP A 180 -16.59 -4.52 -5.65
C ASP A 180 -15.90 -3.96 -6.88
N TYR A 181 -15.79 -2.63 -6.96
CA TYR A 181 -15.11 -1.94 -8.04
C TYR A 181 -13.67 -2.44 -8.21
N VAL A 182 -12.90 -2.55 -7.13
CA VAL A 182 -11.50 -3.00 -7.22
C VAL A 182 -11.43 -4.49 -7.63
N CYS A 183 -12.29 -5.35 -7.09
CA CYS A 183 -12.35 -6.76 -7.50
C CYS A 183 -12.62 -6.89 -9.01
N ILE A 184 -13.65 -6.20 -9.51
CA ILE A 184 -14.02 -6.23 -10.92
C ILE A 184 -12.92 -5.63 -11.79
N HIS A 185 -12.30 -4.53 -11.37
CA HIS A 185 -11.17 -3.90 -12.06
C HIS A 185 -10.02 -4.90 -12.28
N GLU A 186 -9.60 -5.61 -11.23
CA GLU A 186 -8.52 -6.58 -11.34
C GLU A 186 -8.90 -7.80 -12.19
N LEU A 187 -10.17 -8.24 -12.16
CA LEU A 187 -10.66 -9.31 -13.02
C LEU A 187 -10.66 -8.91 -14.49
N CYS A 188 -11.07 -7.68 -14.80
CA CYS A 188 -11.09 -7.16 -16.17
C CYS A 188 -9.69 -7.09 -16.80
N HIS A 189 -8.62 -7.09 -15.98
CA HIS A 189 -7.25 -7.19 -16.47
C HIS A 189 -6.90 -8.56 -17.07
N LEU A 190 -7.67 -9.62 -16.82
CA LEU A 190 -7.44 -10.95 -17.39
C LEU A 190 -7.58 -10.95 -18.93
N PRO A 191 -8.70 -10.47 -19.52
CA PRO A 191 -8.83 -10.32 -20.97
C PRO A 191 -8.17 -9.05 -21.52
N TYR A 192 -8.05 -7.98 -20.72
CA TYR A 192 -7.54 -6.68 -21.17
C TYR A 192 -6.44 -6.16 -20.23
N PRO A 193 -5.16 -6.45 -20.50
CA PRO A 193 -4.06 -6.15 -19.57
C PRO A 193 -3.74 -4.64 -19.43
N ASP A 194 -4.38 -3.80 -20.24
CA ASP A 194 -4.25 -2.34 -20.23
C ASP A 194 -5.58 -1.66 -19.88
N HIS A 195 -5.54 -0.35 -19.63
CA HIS A 195 -6.72 0.47 -19.38
C HIS A 195 -7.35 1.02 -20.68
N SER A 196 -7.41 0.19 -21.73
CA SER A 196 -8.00 0.56 -23.03
C SER A 196 -9.51 0.84 -22.94
N PRO A 197 -10.14 1.44 -23.98
CA PRO A 197 -11.59 1.62 -24.00
C PRO A 197 -12.38 0.33 -23.80
N ARG A 198 -11.86 -0.81 -24.30
CA ARG A 198 -12.48 -2.14 -24.09
C ARG A 198 -12.44 -2.58 -22.63
N PHE A 199 -11.32 -2.33 -21.94
CA PHE A 199 -11.21 -2.55 -20.50
C PHE A 199 -12.27 -1.75 -19.73
N TRP A 200 -12.36 -0.44 -19.97
CA TRP A 200 -13.31 0.41 -19.25
C TRP A 200 -14.77 0.10 -19.58
N ALA A 201 -15.06 -0.28 -20.83
CA ALA A 201 -16.38 -0.76 -21.21
C ALA A 201 -16.79 -1.99 -20.40
N LEU A 202 -15.87 -2.95 -20.19
CA LEU A 202 -16.14 -4.14 -19.38
C LEU A 202 -16.31 -3.78 -17.90
N VAL A 203 -15.43 -2.96 -17.33
CA VAL A 203 -15.54 -2.52 -15.92
C VAL A 203 -16.87 -1.83 -15.66
N ASN A 204 -17.24 -0.86 -16.49
CA ASN A 204 -18.46 -0.06 -16.33
C ASN A 204 -19.73 -0.88 -16.57
N ARG A 205 -19.67 -1.94 -17.39
CA ARG A 205 -20.78 -2.87 -17.57
C ARG A 205 -21.11 -3.62 -16.28
N HIS A 206 -20.11 -3.93 -15.46
CA HIS A 206 -20.28 -4.74 -14.25
C HIS A 206 -20.23 -3.93 -12.96
N THR A 207 -19.90 -2.64 -13.03
CA THR A 207 -19.81 -1.75 -11.87
C THR A 207 -20.57 -0.46 -12.13
N PRO A 208 -21.79 -0.28 -11.59
CA PRO A 208 -22.56 0.96 -11.79
C PRO A 208 -21.95 2.17 -11.05
N HIS A 209 -21.01 1.93 -10.13
CA HIS A 209 -20.43 2.95 -9.25
C HIS A 209 -18.93 3.22 -9.51
N THR A 210 -18.41 2.94 -10.71
CA THR A 210 -16.98 3.11 -11.04
C THR A 210 -16.43 4.47 -10.62
N ASP A 211 -17.09 5.56 -11.02
CA ASP A 211 -16.58 6.90 -10.77
C ASP A 211 -16.66 7.27 -9.29
N THR A 212 -17.77 6.93 -8.61
CA THR A 212 -17.92 7.10 -7.17
C THR A 212 -16.85 6.33 -6.40
N ALA A 213 -16.55 5.09 -6.81
CA ALA A 213 -15.54 4.27 -6.15
C ALA A 213 -14.12 4.85 -6.31
N LYS A 214 -13.79 5.31 -7.52
CA LYS A 214 -12.53 6.01 -7.78
C LYS A 214 -12.41 7.30 -6.97
N GLN A 215 -13.49 8.07 -6.86
CA GLN A 215 -13.53 9.30 -6.07
C GLN A 215 -13.33 8.99 -4.58
N TRP A 216 -14.01 7.98 -4.05
CA TRP A 216 -13.85 7.57 -2.65
C TRP A 216 -12.39 7.16 -2.35
N LEU A 217 -11.78 6.34 -3.21
CA LEU A 217 -10.37 5.95 -3.06
C LEU A 217 -9.41 7.13 -3.15
N LYS A 218 -9.71 8.15 -3.96
CA LYS A 218 -8.91 9.38 -4.05
C LYS A 218 -9.01 10.22 -2.78
N GLN A 219 -10.20 10.28 -2.16
CA GLN A 219 -10.46 11.07 -0.97
C GLN A 219 -9.94 10.39 0.29
N HIS A 220 -10.30 9.12 0.51
CA HIS A 220 -10.08 8.41 1.77
C HIS A 220 -8.96 7.35 1.70
N GLY A 221 -8.41 7.08 0.51
CA GLY A 221 -7.45 6.00 0.34
C GLY A 221 -6.21 6.11 1.22
N ASN A 222 -5.72 7.33 1.48
CA ASN A 222 -4.57 7.55 2.37
C ASN A 222 -4.90 7.23 3.84
N GLU A 223 -6.15 7.44 4.27
CA GLU A 223 -6.61 7.18 5.63
C GLU A 223 -6.67 5.67 5.94
N LEU A 224 -6.75 4.82 4.92
CA LEU A 224 -6.66 3.38 5.10
C LEU A 224 -5.25 2.89 5.50
N PHE A 225 -4.24 3.76 5.40
CA PHE A 225 -2.85 3.46 5.76
C PHE A 225 -2.46 3.96 7.16
N LEU A 226 -3.39 4.40 8.00
CA LEU A 226 -3.08 4.92 9.36
C LEU A 226 -2.33 3.91 10.26
N LEU A 227 -2.41 2.62 9.96
CA LEU A 227 -1.72 1.56 10.69
C LEU A 227 -0.31 1.23 10.17
N ASP A 228 0.28 2.04 9.28
CA ASP A 228 1.61 1.79 8.67
C ASP A 228 2.84 2.27 9.43
#